data_AF-A0A3N9UWY4-F1
#
_entry.id   AF-A0A3N9UWY4-F1
#
_cell.length_a   1.000
_cell.length_b   1.000
_cell.length_c   1.000
_cell.angle_alpha   90.00
_cell.angle_beta   90.00
_cell.angle_gamma   90.00
#
_symmetry.space_group_name_H-M   'P 1'
#
loop_
_entity.id
_entity.type
_entity.pdbx_description
1 polymer ?
#
loop_
_entity_poly.entity_id
_entity_poly.type
_entity_poly.pdbx_seq_one_letter_code
_entity_poly.pdbx_strand_id
1 'polypeptide(L)'
;AAQARQMNPSIHVIVRTRYILEVEPLFQLGVNEVIPEEFETSVEILSRVLKRFLVPQDVIESCVADIREDGYEMLRSVSKRHSHAVGISGFLVGAEIATFTVQPGSPLEGTSLSEGILRSRSGASILAIKRGDDTVANPDPVWELQGGDVVLTLGSPQQLAAAGKLFEAGRSGQVR
;
A
#
# COMPACT_ATOMS: atom_id res chain seq x y z
N ALA A 1 -22.62 -4.27 8.67
CA ALA A 1 -21.74 -5.21 7.96
C ALA A 1 -22.51 -6.35 7.28
N ALA A 2 -23.29 -7.15 8.03
CA ALA A 2 -24.01 -8.30 7.48
C ALA A 2 -24.91 -8.00 6.27
N GLN A 3 -25.77 -6.97 6.34
CA GLN A 3 -26.61 -6.55 5.20
C GLN A 3 -25.80 -6.10 3.98
N ALA A 4 -24.74 -5.30 4.17
CA ALA A 4 -23.88 -4.87 3.09
C ALA A 4 -23.22 -6.07 2.38
N ARG A 5 -22.79 -7.09 3.14
CA ARG A 5 -22.20 -8.33 2.60
C ARG A 5 -23.20 -9.23 1.88
N GLN A 6 -24.47 -9.23 2.29
CA GLN A 6 -25.52 -9.95 1.55
C GLN A 6 -25.71 -9.38 0.14
N MET A 7 -25.54 -8.07 -0.03
CA MET A 7 -25.65 -7.42 -1.34
C MET A 7 -24.36 -7.52 -2.16
N ASN A 8 -23.20 -7.45 -1.50
CA ASN A 8 -21.90 -7.58 -2.14
C ASN A 8 -20.92 -8.29 -1.18
N PRO A 9 -20.64 -9.59 -1.37
CA PRO A 9 -19.77 -10.35 -0.46
C PRO A 9 -18.35 -9.78 -0.34
N SER A 10 -17.82 -9.18 -1.40
CA SER A 10 -16.46 -8.63 -1.45
C SER A 10 -16.37 -7.16 -1.04
N ILE A 11 -17.45 -6.55 -0.57
CA ILE A 11 -17.41 -5.15 -0.14
C ILE A 11 -16.47 -4.97 1.06
N HIS A 12 -15.66 -3.91 0.99
CA HIS A 12 -14.81 -3.49 2.09
C HIS A 12 -15.59 -2.57 3.02
N VAL A 13 -15.65 -2.91 4.31
CA VAL A 13 -16.45 -2.21 5.30
C VAL A 13 -15.52 -1.59 6.33
N ILE A 14 -15.57 -0.26 6.44
CA ILE A 14 -14.85 0.52 7.45
C ILE A 14 -15.89 1.12 8.39
N VAL A 15 -15.69 1.00 9.70
CA VAL A 15 -16.62 1.52 10.72
C VAL A 15 -15.86 2.39 11.72
N ARG A 16 -16.50 3.49 12.11
CA ARG A 16 -16.06 4.30 13.25
C ARG A 16 -16.84 3.91 14.50
N THR A 17 -16.16 3.76 15.62
CA THR A 17 -16.77 3.52 16.94
C THR A 17 -16.32 4.58 17.94
N ARG A 18 -17.14 4.85 18.95
CA ARG A 18 -16.76 5.73 20.05
C ARG A 18 -15.76 5.07 21.01
N TYR A 19 -15.88 3.76 21.23
CA TYR A 19 -15.20 3.05 22.31
C TYR A 19 -14.30 1.94 21.77
N ILE A 20 -13.09 1.83 22.31
CA ILE A 20 -12.10 0.79 22.00
C ILE A 20 -12.67 -0.60 22.31
N LEU A 21 -13.51 -0.72 23.34
CA LEU A 21 -14.15 -1.99 23.73
C LEU A 21 -15.09 -2.55 22.66
N GLU A 22 -15.59 -1.74 21.72
CA GLU A 22 -16.46 -2.18 20.63
C GLU A 22 -15.69 -2.71 19.43
N VAL A 23 -14.37 -2.54 19.39
CA VAL A 23 -13.54 -2.89 18.23
C VAL A 23 -13.59 -4.39 17.93
N GLU A 24 -13.34 -5.23 18.93
CA GLU A 24 -13.36 -6.69 18.78
C GLU A 24 -14.77 -7.19 18.35
N PRO A 25 -15.88 -6.80 19.01
CA PRO A 25 -17.23 -7.12 18.55
C PRO A 25 -17.51 -6.72 17.08
N LEU A 26 -17.05 -5.55 16.64
CA LEU A 26 -17.25 -5.09 15.26
C LEU A 26 -16.47 -5.93 14.24
N PHE A 27 -15.26 -6.37 14.58
CA PHE A 27 -14.52 -7.32 13.75
C PHE A 27 -15.22 -8.67 13.65
N GLN A 28 -15.78 -9.19 14.74
CA GLN A 28 -16.57 -10.43 14.73
C GLN A 28 -17.81 -10.35 13.83
N LEU A 29 -18.32 -9.15 13.56
CA LEU A 29 -19.40 -8.90 12.60
C LEU A 29 -18.92 -8.81 11.14
N GLY A 30 -17.63 -9.05 10.88
CA GLY A 30 -17.02 -9.04 9.56
C GLY A 30 -16.77 -7.64 9.03
N VAL A 31 -16.53 -6.65 9.88
CA VAL A 31 -15.97 -5.35 9.46
C VAL A 31 -14.49 -5.54 9.10
N ASN A 32 -14.01 -4.86 8.07
CA ASN A 32 -12.61 -4.98 7.63
C ASN A 32 -11.68 -4.08 8.45
N GLU A 33 -12.15 -2.88 8.79
CA GLU A 33 -11.39 -1.88 9.56
C GLU A 33 -12.30 -1.16 10.54
N VAL A 34 -11.83 -0.99 11.77
CA VAL A 34 -12.55 -0.27 12.82
C VAL A 34 -11.67 0.87 13.33
N ILE A 35 -12.21 2.09 13.36
CA ILE A 35 -11.52 3.30 13.81
C ILE A 35 -12.16 3.77 15.11
N PRO A 36 -11.51 3.56 16.28
CA PRO A 36 -11.99 4.04 17.56
C PRO A 36 -11.70 5.54 17.77
N GLU A 37 -12.75 6.35 17.94
CA GLU A 37 -12.69 7.80 18.13
C GLU A 37 -11.83 8.17 19.35
N GLU A 38 -12.03 7.49 20.49
CA GLU A 38 -11.33 7.82 21.73
C GLU A 38 -9.82 7.58 21.64
N PHE A 39 -9.42 6.54 20.91
CA PHE A 39 -8.01 6.22 20.68
C PHE A 39 -7.36 7.26 19.77
N GLU A 40 -7.95 7.52 18.59
CA GLU A 40 -7.41 8.47 17.62
C GLU A 40 -7.35 9.89 18.21
N THR A 41 -8.38 10.27 18.97
CA THR A 41 -8.39 11.55 19.69
C THR A 41 -7.26 11.61 20.73
N SER A 42 -7.00 10.51 21.44
CA SER A 42 -5.91 10.45 22.44
C SER A 42 -4.53 10.61 21.79
N VAL A 43 -4.29 9.96 20.64
CA VAL A 43 -3.04 10.08 19.89
C VAL A 43 -2.83 11.52 19.37
N GLU A 44 -3.87 12.16 18.88
CA GLU A 44 -3.82 13.56 18.44
C GLU A 44 -3.54 14.53 19.60
N ILE A 45 -4.21 14.32 20.75
CA ILE A 45 -3.94 15.12 21.96
C ILE A 45 -2.48 14.97 22.39
N LEU A 46 -1.98 13.73 22.46
CA LEU A 46 -0.58 13.46 22.81
C LEU A 46 0.37 14.16 21.83
N SER A 47 0.10 14.07 20.52
CA SER A 47 0.89 14.72 19.49
C SER A 47 0.99 16.23 19.69
N ARG A 48 -0.11 16.88 20.09
CA ARG A 48 -0.11 18.33 20.40
C ARG A 48 0.71 18.65 21.63
N VAL A 49 0.68 17.80 22.65
CA VAL A 49 1.51 17.94 23.85
C VAL A 49 2.99 17.84 23.47
N LEU A 50 3.39 16.81 22.73
CA LEU A 50 4.79 16.62 22.30
C LEU A 50 5.30 17.79 21.44
N LYS A 51 4.48 18.30 20.52
CA LYS A 51 4.79 19.52 19.73
C LYS A 51 5.05 20.72 20.64
N ARG A 52 4.27 20.89 21.72
CA ARG A 52 4.44 21.98 22.68
C ARG A 52 5.74 21.85 23.48
N PHE A 53 6.21 20.63 23.72
CA PHE A 53 7.50 20.34 24.34
C PHE A 53 8.69 20.38 23.36
N LEU A 54 8.47 20.88 22.12
CA LEU A 54 9.50 21.01 21.08
C LEU A 54 10.14 19.68 20.68
N VAL A 55 9.41 18.58 20.83
CA VAL A 55 9.83 17.30 20.27
C VAL A 55 9.86 17.43 18.73
N PRO A 56 10.95 17.00 18.06
CA PRO A 56 11.03 17.04 16.60
C PRO A 56 9.86 16.32 15.92
N GLN A 57 9.37 16.89 14.81
CA GLN A 57 8.17 16.42 14.13
C GLN A 57 8.29 14.96 13.64
N ASP A 58 9.48 14.59 13.16
CA ASP A 58 9.84 13.23 12.73
C ASP A 58 9.76 12.22 13.88
N VAL A 59 10.19 12.61 15.08
CA VAL A 59 10.09 11.78 16.29
C VAL A 59 8.63 11.59 16.70
N ILE A 60 7.82 12.65 16.64
CA ILE A 60 6.38 12.57 16.94
C ILE A 60 5.68 11.65 15.94
N GLU A 61 5.98 11.78 14.65
CA GLU A 61 5.42 10.94 13.59
C GLU A 61 5.79 9.46 13.77
N SER A 62 7.04 9.17 14.13
CA SER A 62 7.47 7.81 14.48
C SER A 62 6.68 7.27 15.67
N CYS A 63 6.60 8.01 16.78
CA CYS A 63 5.86 7.56 17.96
C CYS A 63 4.36 7.36 17.69
N VAL A 64 3.74 8.22 16.88
CA VAL A 64 2.34 8.07 16.46
C VAL A 64 2.15 6.82 15.62
N ALA A 65 3.08 6.52 14.72
CA ALA A 65 3.07 5.30 13.92
C ALA A 65 3.18 4.05 14.81
N ASP A 66 4.13 4.05 15.75
CA ASP A 66 4.34 2.95 16.70
C ASP A 66 3.09 2.70 17.56
N ILE A 67 2.50 3.75 18.13
CA ILE A 67 1.28 3.65 18.96
C ILE A 67 0.11 3.10 18.14
N ARG A 68 -0.03 3.52 16.88
CA ARG A 68 -1.06 2.99 15.99
C ARG A 68 -0.78 1.52 15.67
N GLU A 69 0.45 1.14 15.36
CA GLU A 69 0.81 -0.25 15.10
C GLU A 69 0.51 -1.16 16.30
N ASP A 70 0.98 -0.80 17.50
CA ASP A 70 0.75 -1.53 18.76
C ASP A 70 -0.72 -1.55 19.18
N GLY A 71 -1.39 -0.39 19.10
CA GLY A 71 -2.80 -0.23 19.45
C GLY A 71 -3.71 -1.00 18.52
N TYR A 72 -3.40 -1.03 17.21
CA TYR A 72 -4.14 -1.86 16.27
C TYR A 72 -3.76 -3.34 16.41
N GLU A 73 -2.52 -3.73 16.73
CA GLU A 73 -2.15 -5.14 16.98
C GLU A 73 -2.86 -5.73 18.21
N MET A 74 -2.92 -5.01 19.34
CA MET A 74 -3.69 -5.42 20.51
C MET A 74 -5.19 -5.59 20.19
N LEU A 75 -5.71 -4.81 19.24
CA LEU A 75 -7.09 -4.86 18.75
C LEU A 75 -7.30 -5.79 17.53
N ARG A 76 -6.23 -6.38 16.98
CA ARG A 76 -6.22 -7.24 15.78
C ARG A 76 -5.78 -8.67 16.06
N SER A 77 -5.66 -9.10 17.32
CA SER A 77 -5.18 -10.46 17.63
C SER A 77 -6.02 -11.61 17.02
N VAL A 78 -7.16 -11.33 16.36
CA VAL A 78 -7.96 -12.30 15.59
C VAL A 78 -7.93 -12.10 14.06
N SER A 79 -7.35 -11.01 13.52
CA SER A 79 -7.50 -10.63 12.10
C SER A 79 -6.21 -10.61 11.27
N LYS A 80 -5.18 -11.38 11.66
CA LYS A 80 -3.89 -11.59 10.95
C LYS A 80 -3.95 -12.04 9.46
N ARG A 81 -5.09 -11.98 8.79
CA ARG A 81 -5.21 -12.37 7.37
C ARG A 81 -5.32 -11.23 6.36
N HIS A 82 -5.43 -9.97 6.77
CA HIS A 82 -5.56 -8.88 5.80
C HIS A 82 -4.75 -7.64 6.23
N SER A 83 -3.82 -7.21 5.37
CA SER A 83 -2.97 -5.99 5.40
C SER A 83 -1.71 -6.01 6.30
N HIS A 84 -0.59 -6.50 5.74
CA HIS A 84 0.76 -6.51 6.32
C HIS A 84 1.59 -5.21 6.09
N ALA A 85 0.95 -4.07 5.82
CA ALA A 85 1.67 -2.86 5.39
C ALA A 85 1.81 -1.77 6.46
N VAL A 86 1.53 -2.05 7.74
CA VAL A 86 1.44 -1.02 8.79
C VAL A 86 2.82 -0.51 9.24
N GLY A 87 3.83 -1.38 9.35
CA GLY A 87 5.17 -1.01 9.87
C GLY A 87 6.15 -0.36 8.89
N ILE A 88 5.76 -0.08 7.63
CA ILE A 88 6.66 0.58 6.65
C ILE A 88 6.38 2.07 6.45
N SER A 89 5.32 2.63 7.05
CA SER A 89 4.88 4.01 6.78
C SER A 89 5.92 5.07 7.13
N GLY A 90 6.72 4.88 8.19
CA GLY A 90 7.80 5.82 8.56
C GLY A 90 9.01 5.78 7.62
N PHE A 91 9.24 4.67 6.93
CA PHE A 91 10.33 4.52 5.95
C PHE A 91 10.00 5.10 4.57
N LEU A 92 8.73 5.40 4.32
CA LEU A 92 8.21 5.88 3.04
C LEU A 92 8.08 7.40 2.96
N VAL A 93 8.71 8.17 3.86
CA VAL A 93 8.71 9.64 3.76
C VAL A 93 9.33 10.07 2.43
N GLY A 94 8.49 10.55 1.50
CA GLY A 94 8.91 10.93 0.14
C GLY A 94 8.92 9.79 -0.89
N ALA A 95 8.46 8.59 -0.53
CA ALA A 95 8.29 7.45 -1.43
C ALA A 95 6.86 6.91 -1.35
N GLU A 96 6.31 6.51 -2.49
CA GLU A 96 4.99 5.94 -2.64
C GLU A 96 5.10 4.54 -3.24
N ILE A 97 4.06 3.74 -3.02
CA ILE A 97 3.90 2.43 -3.65
C ILE A 97 2.74 2.52 -4.63
N ALA A 98 2.98 2.06 -5.86
CA ALA A 98 1.94 1.96 -6.88
C ALA A 98 2.02 0.64 -7.63
N THR A 99 0.88 0.16 -8.10
CA THR A 99 0.78 -1.01 -8.97
C THR A 99 0.51 -0.60 -10.41
N PHE A 100 1.28 -1.13 -11.35
CA PHE A 100 1.07 -0.93 -12.78
C PHE A 100 0.84 -2.28 -13.47
N THR A 101 0.06 -2.29 -14.55
CA THR A 101 -0.11 -3.47 -15.40
C THR A 101 0.71 -3.29 -16.66
N VAL A 102 1.56 -4.27 -17.00
CA VAL A 102 2.30 -4.30 -18.27
C VAL A 102 1.28 -4.47 -19.39
N GLN A 103 1.04 -3.40 -20.15
CA GLN A 103 0.17 -3.48 -21.32
C GLN A 103 0.89 -4.23 -22.46
N PRO A 104 0.16 -5.01 -23.27
CA PRO A 104 0.68 -5.52 -24.53
C PRO A 104 1.18 -4.36 -25.41
N GLY A 105 2.38 -4.49 -25.97
CA GLY A 105 3.06 -3.45 -26.75
C GLY A 105 3.70 -2.34 -25.91
N SER A 106 3.78 -2.51 -24.58
CA SER A 106 4.52 -1.58 -23.73
C SER A 106 6.04 -1.74 -23.88
N PRO A 107 6.82 -0.69 -23.61
CA PRO A 107 8.29 -0.77 -23.60
C PRO A 107 8.89 -1.84 -22.67
N LEU A 108 8.10 -2.43 -21.77
CA LEU A 108 8.55 -3.42 -20.79
C LEU A 108 8.18 -4.85 -21.17
N GLU A 109 7.25 -5.06 -22.11
CA GLU A 109 6.86 -6.40 -22.52
C GLU A 109 8.03 -7.14 -23.19
N GLY A 110 8.29 -8.37 -22.73
CA GLY A 110 9.37 -9.22 -23.22
C GLY A 110 10.77 -8.82 -22.74
N THR A 111 10.88 -7.86 -21.81
CA THR A 111 12.17 -7.40 -21.28
C THR A 111 12.48 -8.08 -19.96
N SER A 112 13.77 -8.39 -19.75
CA SER A 112 14.27 -8.92 -18.48
C SER A 112 14.50 -7.80 -17.46
N LEU A 113 14.30 -8.08 -16.18
CA LEU A 113 14.59 -7.11 -15.10
C LEU A 113 16.06 -6.69 -15.07
N SER A 114 16.97 -7.56 -15.51
CA SER A 114 18.41 -7.30 -15.62
C SER A 114 18.74 -6.18 -16.60
N GLU A 115 17.87 -5.93 -17.58
CA GLU A 115 18.02 -4.80 -18.51
C GLU A 115 17.79 -3.46 -17.80
N GLY A 116 17.13 -3.46 -16.64
CA GLY A 116 17.01 -2.29 -15.78
C GLY A 116 16.24 -1.13 -16.41
N ILE A 117 15.42 -1.37 -17.44
CA ILE A 117 14.70 -0.33 -18.21
C ILE A 117 13.85 0.53 -17.29
N LEU A 118 13.11 -0.08 -16.36
CA LEU A 118 12.25 0.65 -15.42
C LEU A 118 13.08 1.62 -14.57
N ARG A 119 14.10 1.11 -13.87
CA ARG A 119 14.91 1.90 -12.94
C ARG A 119 15.71 2.98 -13.67
N SER A 120 16.32 2.65 -14.80
CA SER A 120 17.13 3.61 -15.57
C SER A 120 16.31 4.77 -16.15
N ARG A 121 15.08 4.50 -16.61
CA ARG A 121 14.24 5.52 -17.27
C ARG A 121 13.30 6.27 -16.32
N SER A 122 12.97 5.71 -15.16
CA SER A 122 12.01 6.31 -14.21
C SER A 122 12.55 6.53 -12.80
N GLY A 123 13.61 5.83 -12.40
CA GLY A 123 14.10 5.83 -11.01
C GLY A 123 13.29 4.93 -10.05
N ALA A 124 12.14 4.40 -10.47
CA ALA A 124 11.33 3.50 -9.66
C ALA A 124 11.97 2.10 -9.51
N SER A 125 11.63 1.41 -8.43
CA SER A 125 12.10 0.05 -8.12
C SER A 125 10.94 -0.94 -8.11
N ILE A 126 11.19 -2.17 -8.55
CA ILE A 126 10.20 -3.26 -8.49
C ILE A 126 10.33 -3.95 -7.13
N LEU A 127 9.19 -4.15 -6.47
CA LEU A 127 9.11 -4.89 -5.21
C LEU A 127 8.57 -6.30 -5.42
N ALA A 128 7.55 -6.46 -6.26
CA ALA A 128 6.91 -7.72 -6.54
C ALA A 128 6.26 -7.73 -7.92
N ILE A 129 6.09 -8.91 -8.49
CA ILE A 129 5.35 -9.13 -9.74
C ILE A 129 4.27 -10.17 -9.46
N LYS A 130 3.04 -9.89 -9.91
CA LYS A 130 1.94 -10.82 -9.92
C LYS A 130 1.57 -11.19 -11.35
N ARG A 131 1.56 -12.49 -11.65
CA ARG A 131 1.14 -13.08 -12.93
C ARG A 131 0.04 -14.09 -12.68
N GLY A 132 -1.19 -13.79 -13.11
CA GLY A 132 -2.35 -14.60 -12.75
C GLY A 132 -2.54 -14.62 -11.22
N ASP A 133 -2.51 -15.80 -10.62
CA ASP A 133 -2.60 -15.99 -9.16
C ASP A 133 -1.22 -16.05 -8.47
N ASP A 134 -0.14 -16.21 -9.24
CA ASP A 134 1.22 -16.32 -8.70
C ASP A 134 1.79 -14.93 -8.41
N THR A 135 2.33 -14.75 -7.20
CA THR A 135 3.00 -13.51 -6.78
C THR A 135 4.43 -13.81 -6.34
N VAL A 136 5.39 -13.14 -6.97
CA VAL A 136 6.81 -13.26 -6.66
C VAL A 136 7.30 -11.96 -6.07
N ALA A 137 7.70 -12.02 -4.79
CA ALA A 137 8.39 -10.91 -4.13
C ALA A 137 9.87 -10.92 -4.48
N ASN A 138 10.47 -9.73 -4.66
CA ASN A 138 11.86 -9.54 -5.07
C ASN A 138 12.24 -10.48 -6.24
N PRO A 139 11.58 -10.35 -7.41
CA PRO A 139 11.78 -11.22 -8.55
C PRO A 139 13.25 -11.25 -8.99
N ASP A 140 13.69 -12.42 -9.46
CA ASP A 140 15.05 -12.61 -9.94
C ASP A 140 15.36 -11.64 -11.11
N PRO A 141 16.58 -11.08 -11.21
CA PRO A 141 16.96 -10.25 -12.34
C PRO A 141 16.74 -10.87 -13.72
N VAL A 142 16.73 -12.21 -13.84
CA VAL A 142 16.44 -12.90 -15.12
C VAL A 142 14.95 -13.01 -15.44
N TRP A 143 14.07 -12.51 -14.57
CA TRP A 143 12.63 -12.56 -14.78
C TRP A 143 12.22 -11.68 -15.98
N GLU A 144 11.49 -12.28 -16.92
CA GLU A 144 10.95 -11.58 -18.09
C GLU A 144 9.52 -11.09 -17.82
N LEU A 145 9.31 -9.78 -18.04
CA LEU A 145 8.00 -9.15 -17.94
C LEU A 145 7.12 -9.54 -19.14
N GLN A 146 5.87 -9.88 -18.87
CA GLN A 146 4.90 -10.29 -19.89
C GLN A 146 3.66 -9.40 -19.84
N GLY A 147 2.98 -9.26 -20.98
CA GLY A 147 1.69 -8.58 -21.03
C GLY A 147 0.71 -9.16 -20.01
N GLY A 148 0.09 -8.29 -19.22
CA GLY A 148 -0.82 -8.66 -18.13
C GLY A 148 -0.17 -8.81 -16.76
N ASP A 149 1.16 -8.76 -16.65
CA ASP A 149 1.84 -8.72 -15.35
C ASP A 149 1.44 -7.48 -14.55
N VAL A 150 1.12 -7.67 -13.27
CA VAL A 150 0.87 -6.58 -12.32
C VAL A 150 2.14 -6.39 -11.49
N VAL A 151 2.78 -5.24 -11.63
CA VAL A 151 4.06 -4.93 -11.02
C VAL A 151 3.84 -3.93 -9.88
N LEU A 152 4.23 -4.33 -8.67
CA LEU A 152 4.28 -3.48 -7.49
C LEU A 152 5.60 -2.70 -7.51
N THR A 153 5.50 -1.37 -7.50
CA THR A 153 6.63 -0.46 -7.64
C THR A 153 6.74 0.52 -6.47
N LEU A 154 7.96 0.95 -6.19
CA LEU A 154 8.31 1.93 -5.16
C LEU A 154 9.11 3.08 -5.78
N GLY A 155 8.74 4.32 -5.43
CA GLY A 155 9.49 5.52 -5.85
C GLY A 155 8.79 6.81 -5.42
N SER A 156 9.40 7.97 -5.67
CA SER A 156 8.72 9.26 -5.46
C SER A 156 7.54 9.44 -6.44
N PRO A 157 6.61 10.36 -6.19
CA PRO A 157 5.48 10.61 -7.09
C PRO A 157 5.91 10.86 -8.55
N GLN A 158 7.02 11.58 -8.76
CA GLN A 158 7.55 11.87 -10.09
C GLN A 158 8.15 10.63 -10.74
N GLN A 159 8.81 9.77 -9.97
CA GLN A 159 9.36 8.50 -10.47
C GLN A 159 8.24 7.54 -10.87
N LEU A 160 7.17 7.44 -10.07
CA LEU A 160 6.01 6.61 -10.38
C LEU A 160 5.23 7.14 -11.60
N ALA A 161 5.09 8.46 -11.73
CA ALA A 161 4.48 9.06 -12.93
C ALA A 161 5.31 8.79 -14.20
N ALA A 162 6.64 8.80 -14.11
CA ALA A 162 7.51 8.43 -15.22
C ALA A 162 7.45 6.91 -15.51
N ALA A 163 7.39 6.09 -14.46
CA ALA A 163 7.27 4.64 -14.55
C ALA A 163 5.98 4.24 -15.28
N GLY A 164 4.84 4.84 -14.94
CA GLY A 164 3.54 4.54 -15.56
C GLY A 164 3.57 4.59 -17.09
N LYS A 165 4.29 5.55 -17.68
CA LYS A 165 4.45 5.68 -19.14
C LYS A 165 5.17 4.50 -19.79
N LEU A 166 5.97 3.75 -19.04
CA LEU A 166 6.70 2.57 -19.52
C LEU A 166 5.83 1.31 -19.51
N PHE A 167 4.74 1.32 -18.73
CA PHE A 167 3.76 0.23 -18.67
C PHE A 167 2.65 0.36 -19.72
N GLU A 168 2.48 1.55 -20.30
CA GLU A 168 1.52 1.81 -21.37
C GLU A 168 2.06 1.37 -22.74
N ALA A 169 1.17 0.95 -23.63
CA ALA A 169 1.52 0.66 -25.02
C ALA A 169 2.10 1.91 -25.69
N GLY A 170 3.24 1.75 -26.38
CA GLY A 170 3.80 2.84 -27.17
C GLY A 170 2.78 3.27 -28.23
N ARG A 171 2.57 4.58 -28.39
CA ARG A 171 1.88 5.13 -29.59
C ARG A 171 2.79 4.95 -30.81
N SER A 172 2.97 3.71 -31.25
CA SER A 172 3.61 3.38 -32.50
C SER A 172 2.67 3.80 -33.63
N GLY A 173 3.17 4.70 -34.47
CA GLY A 173 2.38 5.45 -35.45
C GLY A 173 1.59 4.58 -36.42
N GLN A 174 0.34 4.97 -36.60
CA GLN A 174 -0.44 4.67 -37.78
C GLN A 174 0.19 5.45 -38.95
N VAL A 175 1.21 4.88 -39.58
CA VAL A 175 1.71 5.34 -40.89
C VAL A 175 1.05 4.43 -41.92
N ARG A 176 0.12 5.03 -42.66
CA ARG A 176 -0.44 4.48 -43.91
C ARG A 176 0.62 4.43 -44.99
#